data_AF-A0A8B8DU65-F1
#
_entry.id   AF-A0A8B8DU65-F1
#
_cell.length_a   1.000
_cell.length_b   1.000
_cell.length_c   1.000
_cell.angle_alpha   90.00
_cell.angle_beta   90.00
_cell.angle_gamma   90.00
#
_symmetry.space_group_name_H-M   'P 1'
#
loop_
_entity.id
_entity.type
_entity.pdbx_description
1 polymer ?
#
loop_
_entity_poly.entity_id
_entity_poly.type
_entity_poly.pdbx_seq_one_letter_code
_entity_poly.pdbx_strand_id
1 'polypeptide(L)'
;MIMSTNIFKIIIFLALAHASNGGCDVNDWPRSCLANFRIGKQKCEPCESGRYGCNCSENCPNNTYGPGCYTFCDCPEDEFCDPMVGCMNTTTTTHTTRAETTQQGLNTPTNNISSSPRKKIGN
;
A
#
# COMPACT_ATOMS: atom_id res chain seq x y z
N MET A 1 -40.21 -36.83 11.34
CA MET A 1 -39.99 -35.36 11.35
C MET A 1 -38.60 -34.98 11.92
N ILE A 2 -37.52 -35.67 11.55
CA ILE A 2 -36.15 -35.48 12.10
C ILE A 2 -35.11 -35.27 10.98
N MET A 3 -35.40 -35.69 9.74
CA MET A 3 -34.51 -35.40 8.59
C MET A 3 -34.57 -33.94 8.11
N SER A 4 -35.69 -33.24 8.32
CA SER A 4 -35.88 -31.87 7.81
C SER A 4 -35.02 -30.84 8.58
N THR A 5 -34.79 -31.04 9.88
CA THR A 5 -33.98 -30.13 10.70
C THR A 5 -32.49 -30.23 10.40
N ASN A 6 -32.00 -31.42 10.02
CA ASN A 6 -30.60 -31.62 9.62
C ASN A 6 -30.31 -31.01 8.24
N ILE A 7 -31.26 -31.13 7.30
CA ILE A 7 -31.17 -30.49 5.98
C ILE A 7 -31.17 -28.96 6.13
N PHE A 8 -32.04 -28.39 6.95
CA PHE A 8 -32.04 -26.95 7.24
C PHE A 8 -30.72 -26.48 7.87
N LYS A 9 -30.15 -27.25 8.80
CA LYS A 9 -28.83 -26.94 9.39
C LYS A 9 -27.71 -26.97 8.34
N ILE A 10 -27.71 -27.95 7.42
CA ILE A 10 -26.73 -28.04 6.33
C ILE A 10 -26.85 -26.82 5.40
N ILE A 11 -28.07 -26.40 5.06
CA ILE A 11 -28.30 -25.21 4.22
C ILE A 11 -27.78 -23.95 4.92
N ILE A 12 -28.01 -23.80 6.23
CA ILE A 12 -27.48 -22.67 7.02
C ILE A 12 -25.94 -22.70 7.06
N PHE A 13 -25.32 -23.87 7.26
CA PHE A 13 -23.85 -24.01 7.21
C PHE A 13 -23.27 -23.65 5.84
N LEU A 14 -23.92 -24.06 4.74
CA LEU A 14 -23.49 -23.73 3.38
C LEU A 14 -23.69 -22.24 3.06
N ALA A 15 -24.75 -21.61 3.58
CA ALA A 15 -24.99 -20.18 3.41
C ALA A 15 -23.94 -19.32 4.14
N LEU A 16 -23.45 -19.74 5.31
CA LEU A 16 -22.39 -19.06 6.05
C LEU A 16 -21.00 -19.24 5.42
N ALA A 17 -20.80 -20.27 4.58
CA ALA A 17 -19.54 -20.54 3.91
C ALA A 17 -19.30 -19.68 2.64
N HIS A 18 -20.34 -19.00 2.12
CA HIS A 18 -20.20 -18.10 0.98
C HIS A 18 -19.99 -16.66 1.42
N ALA A 19 -18.97 -16.41 2.25
CA ALA A 19 -18.37 -15.08 2.30
C ALA A 19 -17.50 -14.93 1.05
N SER A 20 -18.08 -14.45 -0.06
CA SER A 20 -17.27 -14.03 -1.20
C SER A 20 -16.47 -12.80 -0.76
N ASN A 21 -15.23 -13.02 -0.35
CA ASN A 21 -14.24 -11.95 -0.29
C ASN A 21 -14.23 -11.34 -1.69
N GLY A 22 -14.59 -10.06 -1.84
CA GLY A 22 -14.49 -9.36 -3.11
C GLY A 22 -13.04 -9.48 -3.61
N GLY A 23 -12.81 -10.35 -4.58
CA GLY A 23 -11.48 -10.70 -5.06
C GLY A 23 -10.87 -9.56 -5.86
N CYS A 24 -9.58 -9.30 -5.65
CA CYS A 24 -8.75 -8.39 -6.46
C CYS A 24 -7.73 -9.19 -7.26
N ASP A 25 -8.19 -10.30 -7.81
CA ASP A 25 -7.45 -11.26 -8.62
C ASP A 25 -7.68 -11.04 -10.12
N VAL A 26 -8.68 -10.22 -10.50
CA VAL A 26 -9.01 -9.93 -11.90
C VAL A 26 -8.67 -8.49 -12.28
N ASN A 27 -7.89 -8.35 -13.35
CA ASN A 27 -7.57 -7.08 -14.01
C ASN A 27 -8.52 -6.79 -15.18
N ASP A 28 -9.72 -6.27 -14.91
CA ASP A 28 -10.73 -5.93 -15.94
C ASP A 28 -11.12 -4.45 -15.86
N TRP A 29 -10.22 -3.58 -16.32
CA TRP A 29 -10.45 -2.13 -16.36
C TRP A 29 -11.66 -1.80 -17.27
N PRO A 30 -12.65 -0.97 -16.86
CA PRO A 30 -12.70 -0.12 -15.65
C PRO A 30 -13.46 -0.74 -14.46
N ARG A 31 -13.79 -2.03 -14.49
CA ARG A 31 -14.62 -2.72 -13.49
C ARG A 31 -13.82 -3.16 -12.26
N SER A 32 -12.60 -3.64 -12.47
CA SER A 32 -11.73 -4.13 -11.39
C SER A 32 -10.25 -3.94 -11.72
N CYS A 33 -9.43 -3.95 -10.67
CA CYS A 33 -7.97 -3.91 -10.74
C CYS A 33 -7.38 -4.96 -9.78
N LEU A 34 -6.15 -5.38 -10.04
CA LEU A 34 -5.41 -6.26 -9.14
C LEU A 34 -5.18 -5.60 -7.77
N ALA A 35 -4.82 -6.45 -6.80
CA ALA A 35 -4.32 -6.00 -5.50
C ALA A 35 -3.21 -4.94 -5.67
N ASN A 36 -3.24 -3.93 -4.80
CA ASN A 36 -2.33 -2.78 -4.78
C ASN A 36 -2.52 -1.77 -5.93
N PHE A 37 -3.65 -1.88 -6.63
CA PHE A 37 -4.11 -0.91 -7.62
C PHE A 37 -5.55 -0.48 -7.32
N ARG A 38 -5.89 0.74 -7.77
CA ARG A 38 -7.25 1.29 -7.75
C ARG A 38 -7.71 1.67 -9.15
N ILE A 39 -9.01 1.90 -9.26
CA ILE A 39 -9.63 2.35 -10.50
C ILE A 39 -9.21 3.82 -10.77
N GLY A 40 -8.36 4.04 -11.78
CA GLY A 40 -7.85 5.37 -12.15
C GLY A 40 -8.73 6.10 -13.18
N LYS A 41 -8.20 7.12 -13.85
CA LYS A 41 -8.99 7.81 -14.91
C LYS A 41 -8.99 7.07 -16.24
N GLN A 42 -7.87 6.44 -16.58
CA GLN A 42 -7.65 5.81 -17.89
C GLN A 42 -7.21 4.34 -17.78
N LYS A 43 -6.75 3.93 -16.61
CA LYS A 43 -6.22 2.59 -16.31
C LYS A 43 -6.23 2.36 -14.82
N CYS A 44 -5.90 1.14 -14.40
CA CYS A 44 -5.53 0.87 -13.03
C CYS A 44 -4.30 1.69 -12.63
N GLU A 45 -4.42 2.39 -11.50
CA GLU A 45 -3.35 3.20 -10.91
C GLU A 45 -2.82 2.49 -9.66
N PRO A 46 -1.50 2.48 -9.43
CA PRO A 46 -0.96 1.91 -8.20
C PRO A 46 -1.48 2.69 -6.99
N CYS A 47 -1.50 2.05 -5.84
CA CYS A 47 -1.86 2.72 -4.59
C CYS A 47 -0.95 3.90 -4.29
N GLU A 48 -1.51 4.90 -3.61
CA GLU A 48 -0.71 5.95 -3.00
C GLU A 48 0.22 5.37 -1.93
N SER A 49 1.30 6.07 -1.62
CA SER A 49 2.17 5.69 -0.52
C SER A 49 1.37 5.49 0.77
N GLY A 50 1.81 4.56 1.61
CA GLY A 50 1.13 4.30 2.87
C GLY A 50 -0.13 3.43 2.75
N ARG A 51 -0.51 3.00 1.55
CA ARG A 51 -1.68 2.16 1.31
C ARG A 51 -1.39 0.93 0.45
N TYR A 52 -2.17 -0.12 0.68
CA TYR A 52 -2.13 -1.37 -0.07
C TYR A 52 -3.50 -2.07 -0.09
N GLY A 53 -3.54 -3.24 -0.70
CA GLY A 53 -4.72 -4.10 -0.80
C GLY A 53 -5.63 -3.73 -1.96
N CYS A 54 -6.84 -4.28 -1.92
CA CYS A 54 -7.91 -4.04 -2.89
C CYS A 54 -8.31 -2.57 -2.93
N ASN A 55 -8.20 -1.91 -4.08
CA ASN A 55 -8.54 -0.48 -4.21
C ASN A 55 -7.86 0.41 -3.16
N CYS A 56 -6.71 -0.02 -2.62
CA CYS A 56 -5.96 0.73 -1.62
C CYS A 56 -6.71 0.93 -0.29
N SER A 57 -7.58 -0.01 0.08
CA SER A 57 -8.41 0.10 1.29
C SER A 57 -7.62 -0.03 2.59
N GLU A 58 -6.43 -0.62 2.55
CA GLU A 58 -5.64 -0.93 3.75
C GLU A 58 -4.46 0.04 3.91
N ASN A 59 -4.13 0.38 5.16
CA ASN A 59 -2.93 1.13 5.52
C ASN A 59 -1.73 0.19 5.58
N CYS A 60 -0.53 0.66 5.25
CA CYS A 60 0.66 -0.18 5.37
C CYS A 60 0.78 -0.85 6.74
N PRO A 61 1.09 -2.15 6.79
CA PRO A 61 1.43 -2.80 8.04
C PRO A 61 2.71 -2.18 8.63
N ASN A 62 2.89 -2.37 9.93
CA ASN A 62 4.06 -1.87 10.64
C ASN A 62 5.35 -2.31 9.94
N ASN A 63 6.34 -1.41 9.94
CA ASN A 63 7.66 -1.62 9.35
C ASN A 63 7.68 -1.74 7.82
N THR A 64 6.65 -1.27 7.12
CA THR A 64 6.62 -1.17 5.65
C THR A 64 6.15 0.20 5.19
N TYR A 65 6.57 0.60 3.99
CA TYR A 65 6.26 1.90 3.43
C TYR A 65 6.16 1.92 1.91
N GLY A 66 5.65 3.04 1.38
CA GLY A 66 5.54 3.32 -0.04
C GLY A 66 4.30 2.71 -0.71
N PRO A 67 4.17 2.86 -2.04
CA PRO A 67 3.04 2.33 -2.81
C PRO A 67 2.92 0.81 -2.69
N GLY A 68 1.78 0.32 -2.20
CA GLY A 68 1.55 -1.12 -2.03
C GLY A 68 2.36 -1.75 -0.89
N CYS A 69 3.08 -0.95 -0.09
CA CYS A 69 3.78 -1.38 1.12
C CYS A 69 4.80 -2.52 0.90
N TYR A 70 5.40 -2.58 -0.29
CA TYR A 70 6.37 -3.61 -0.64
C TYR A 70 7.78 -3.34 -0.11
N THR A 71 8.01 -2.16 0.49
CA THR A 71 9.32 -1.75 0.97
C THR A 71 9.36 -1.87 2.48
N PHE A 72 10.35 -2.59 3.01
CA PHE A 72 10.57 -2.69 4.44
C PHE A 72 11.38 -1.49 4.94
N CYS A 73 11.03 -1.00 6.12
CA CYS A 73 11.82 -0.04 6.83
C CYS A 73 13.07 -0.71 7.42
N ASP A 74 14.21 -0.04 7.25
CA ASP A 74 15.50 -0.38 7.84
C ASP A 74 16.03 0.88 8.54
N CYS A 75 15.33 1.26 9.62
CA CYS A 75 15.51 2.55 10.28
C CYS A 75 16.51 2.44 11.45
N PRO A 76 17.35 3.46 11.65
CA PRO A 76 18.11 3.65 12.90
C PRO A 76 17.21 3.71 14.15
N GLU A 77 17.78 3.49 15.34
CA GLU A 77 17.04 3.48 16.61
C GLU A 77 16.34 4.81 16.95
N ASP A 78 16.81 5.93 16.40
CA ASP A 78 16.26 7.28 16.58
C ASP A 78 15.18 7.66 15.56
N GLU A 79 14.92 6.79 14.58
CA GLU A 79 13.94 6.99 13.52
C GLU A 79 12.74 6.06 13.68
N PHE A 80 11.57 6.54 13.27
CA PHE A 80 10.38 5.71 13.16
C PHE A 80 10.04 5.44 11.69
N CYS A 81 9.43 4.29 11.44
CA CYS A 81 8.95 3.92 10.10
C CYS A 81 7.61 4.61 9.82
N ASP A 82 7.64 5.66 9.01
CA ASP A 82 6.47 6.30 8.44
C ASP A 82 6.01 5.53 7.18
N PRO A 83 4.72 5.17 7.08
CA PRO A 83 4.21 4.36 5.97
C PRO A 83 4.23 5.10 4.62
N MET A 84 4.28 6.44 4.60
CA MET A 84 4.33 7.23 3.37
C MET A 84 5.75 7.34 2.82
N VAL A 85 6.73 7.62 3.69
CA VAL A 85 8.09 8.01 3.27
C VAL A 85 9.19 7.04 3.69
N GLY A 86 8.96 6.15 4.66
CA GLY A 86 9.97 5.29 5.25
C GLY A 86 10.53 5.88 6.55
N CYS A 87 11.83 5.85 6.75
CA CYS A 87 12.41 6.27 8.02
C CYS A 87 12.36 7.79 8.21
N MET A 88 11.87 8.24 9.38
CA MET A 88 11.65 9.65 9.68
C MET A 88 12.03 10.00 11.12
N ASN A 89 12.65 11.17 11.30
CA ASN A 89 13.02 11.74 12.59
C ASN A 89 11.92 12.66 13.13
N THR A 90 11.63 12.56 14.43
CA THR A 90 10.60 13.38 15.12
C THR A 90 10.87 14.89 15.08
N THR A 91 12.10 15.32 14.81
CA THR A 91 12.54 16.72 14.76
C THR A 91 12.31 17.40 13.40
N THR A 92 11.99 16.66 12.33
CA THR A 92 11.85 17.22 10.98
C THR A 92 10.40 17.56 10.62
N THR A 93 9.42 17.19 11.45
CA THR A 93 8.00 17.29 11.12
C THR A 93 7.36 18.59 11.60
N THR A 94 7.84 19.72 11.07
CA THR A 94 6.85 20.70 10.59
C THR A 94 6.51 20.21 9.19
N HIS A 95 5.37 19.55 9.02
CA HIS A 95 4.88 19.21 7.70
C HIS A 95 5.03 20.45 6.81
N THR A 96 5.82 20.34 5.75
CA THR A 96 5.82 21.27 4.63
C THR A 96 4.45 21.17 3.96
N THR A 97 3.44 21.72 4.60
CA THR A 97 2.28 22.30 3.93
C THR A 97 2.67 23.74 3.61
N ARG A 98 3.67 23.91 2.76
CA ARG A 98 4.00 25.21 2.23
C ARG A 98 3.90 25.13 0.73
N ALA A 99 2.88 25.81 0.22
CA ALA A 99 3.02 26.53 -1.03
C ALA A 99 4.27 27.42 -0.89
N GLU A 100 5.45 26.93 -1.26
CA GLU A 100 6.68 27.73 -1.32
C GLU A 100 6.79 28.37 -2.69
N THR A 101 6.08 29.50 -2.80
CA THR A 101 6.45 30.60 -3.68
C THR A 101 7.51 31.44 -2.96
N THR A 102 8.70 31.55 -3.58
CA THR A 102 9.65 32.69 -3.54
C THR A 102 10.73 32.76 -2.42
N GLN A 103 11.98 32.50 -2.87
CA GLN A 103 13.29 33.16 -2.62
C GLN A 103 13.91 33.21 -1.21
N GLN A 104 15.03 32.49 -1.00
CA GLN A 104 16.41 33.01 -0.78
C GLN A 104 17.35 31.97 -0.14
N GLY A 105 18.59 31.84 -0.65
CA GLY A 105 19.75 31.50 0.19
C GLY A 105 20.41 30.12 0.01
N LEU A 106 21.40 30.08 -0.89
CA LEU A 106 22.45 29.08 -1.08
C LEU A 106 23.04 28.51 0.23
N ASN A 107 23.10 27.18 0.37
CA ASN A 107 24.14 26.42 1.09
C ASN A 107 24.19 24.99 0.52
N THR A 108 24.92 24.81 -0.57
CA THR A 108 25.31 23.47 -1.06
C THR A 108 26.30 22.85 -0.08
N PRO A 109 26.17 21.55 0.23
CA PRO A 109 27.33 20.67 0.12
C PRO A 109 27.03 19.52 -0.84
N THR A 110 27.73 19.58 -1.97
CA THR A 110 28.40 18.47 -2.68
C THR A 110 27.79 17.07 -2.60
N ASN A 111 27.28 16.63 -3.76
CA ASN A 111 27.56 15.36 -4.44
C ASN A 111 27.97 14.17 -3.54
N ASN A 112 27.21 13.08 -3.60
CA ASN A 112 27.74 11.80 -4.06
C ASN A 112 26.62 10.86 -4.56
N ILE A 113 26.85 10.38 -5.78
CA ILE A 113 26.08 9.40 -6.51
C ILE A 113 26.09 8.08 -5.73
N SER A 114 24.93 7.61 -5.27
CA SER A 114 24.74 6.18 -5.01
C SER A 114 23.83 5.63 -6.08
N SER A 115 24.48 5.13 -7.13
CA SER A 115 23.87 4.36 -8.20
C SER A 115 23.11 3.18 -7.61
N SER A 116 21.80 3.15 -7.87
CA SER A 116 20.92 2.02 -7.65
C SER A 116 21.48 0.73 -8.29
N PRO A 117 21.60 -0.40 -7.57
CA PRO A 117 21.87 -1.67 -8.22
C PRO A 117 20.58 -2.14 -8.91
N ARG A 118 20.57 -2.11 -10.25
CA ARG A 118 19.57 -2.87 -11.03
C ARG A 118 19.72 -4.35 -10.68
N LYS A 119 18.67 -4.96 -10.12
CA LYS A 119 18.54 -6.42 -10.09
C LYS A 119 18.40 -6.90 -11.54
N LYS A 120 19.46 -7.50 -12.09
CA LYS A 120 19.41 -8.22 -13.37
C LYS A 120 18.54 -9.46 -13.20
N ILE A 121 17.63 -9.66 -14.16
CA ILE A 121 16.96 -10.93 -14.44
C ILE A 121 18.00 -11.93 -14.98
N GLY A 122 17.91 -13.17 -14.52
CA GLY A 122 18.54 -14.37 -15.08
C GLY A 122 17.98 -15.58 -14.30
N ASN A 123 17.62 -16.71 -14.89
CA ASN A 123 17.74 -17.25 -16.24
C ASN A 123 16.50 -18.12 -16.51
#